data_AF-A0A2E6GMG4-F1
#
_entry.id   AF-A0A2E6GMG4-F1
#
_cell.length_a   1.000
_cell.length_b   1.000
_cell.length_c   1.000
_cell.angle_alpha   90.00
_cell.angle_beta   90.00
_cell.angle_gamma   90.00
#
_symmetry.space_group_name_H-M   'P 1'
#
loop_
_entity.id
_entity.type
_entity.pdbx_description
1 polymer ?
#
loop_
_entity_poly.entity_id
_entity_poly.type
_entity_poly.pdbx_seq_one_letter_code
_entity_poly.pdbx_strand_id
1 'polypeptide(L)'
;MRTKVNRWYKDVQKLDDRVRSQTISRADATVELDRIEHAVEEVSVPAAFAASAYTLRLHIDFLRRRIEVGGVDPGGPIAAGD
;
A
#
# COMPACT_ATOMS: atom_id res chain seq x y z
N MET A 1 -6.76 -19.22 3.83
CA MET A 1 -7.04 -17.78 3.60
C MET A 1 -6.36 -16.84 4.60
N ARG A 2 -6.51 -17.03 5.92
CA ARG A 2 -6.00 -16.07 6.94
C ARG A 2 -4.51 -15.74 6.83
N THR A 3 -3.67 -16.73 6.53
CA THR A 3 -2.23 -16.53 6.34
C THR A 3 -1.89 -15.73 5.09
N LYS A 4 -2.71 -15.81 4.03
CA LYS A 4 -2.49 -15.06 2.78
C LYS A 4 -2.77 -13.56 2.97
N VAL A 5 -3.92 -13.23 3.58
CA VAL A 5 -4.28 -11.83 3.88
C VAL A 5 -3.24 -11.17 4.79
N ASN A 6 -2.81 -11.87 5.85
CA ASN A 6 -1.75 -11.38 6.73
C ASN A 6 -0.40 -11.22 6.01
N ARG A 7 -0.11 -12.07 5.03
CA ARG A 7 1.11 -11.97 4.22
C ARG A 7 1.08 -10.71 3.34
N TRP A 8 -0.01 -10.47 2.61
CA TRP A 8 -0.12 -9.26 1.78
C TRP A 8 -0.05 -7.98 2.62
N TYR A 9 -0.64 -7.98 3.82
CA TYR A 9 -0.47 -6.87 4.75
C TYR A 9 1.00 -6.59 5.06
N LYS A 10 1.79 -7.63 5.34
CA LYS A 10 3.23 -7.49 5.57
C LYS A 10 3.98 -7.03 4.33
N ASP A 11 3.56 -7.49 3.15
CA ASP A 11 4.20 -7.12 1.88
C ASP A 11 3.94 -5.64 1.55
N VAL A 12 2.71 -5.15 1.71
CA VAL A 12 2.38 -3.71 1.57
C VAL A 12 3.14 -2.88 2.61
N GLN A 13 3.17 -3.30 3.87
CA GLN A 13 3.88 -2.58 4.94
C GLN A 13 5.37 -2.42 4.62
N LYS A 14 6.02 -3.52 4.18
CA LYS A 14 7.44 -3.49 3.78
C LYS A 14 7.69 -2.58 2.59
N LEU A 15 6.78 -2.57 1.62
CA LEU A 15 6.90 -1.69 0.47
C LEU A 15 6.74 -0.23 0.88
N ASP A 16 5.78 0.09 1.75
CA ASP A 16 5.62 1.45 2.29
C ASP A 16 6.87 1.93 3.03
N ASP A 17 7.47 1.08 3.87
CA ASP A 17 8.70 1.40 4.58
C ASP A 17 9.87 1.68 3.61
N ARG A 18 9.97 0.90 2.52
CA ARG A 18 11.00 1.10 1.49
C ARG A 18 10.79 2.38 0.69
N VAL A 19 9.53 2.69 0.35
CA VAL A 19 9.16 3.94 -0.33
C VAL A 19 9.48 5.14 0.57
N ARG A 20 9.12 5.08 1.85
CA ARG A 20 9.39 6.13 2.84
C ARG A 20 10.87 6.35 3.11
N SER A 21 11.64 5.27 3.19
CA SER A 21 13.10 5.34 3.35
C SER A 21 13.85 5.67 2.05
N GLN A 22 13.13 5.84 0.93
CA GLN A 22 13.69 6.09 -0.40
C GLN A 22 14.73 5.02 -0.81
N THR A 23 14.58 3.80 -0.30
CA THR A 23 15.48 2.66 -0.58
C THR A 23 15.04 1.84 -1.80
N ILE A 24 13.98 2.28 -2.48
CA ILE A 24 13.44 1.66 -3.69
C ILE A 24 13.18 2.76 -4.72
N SER A 25 13.45 2.48 -6.00
CA SER A 25 13.10 3.39 -7.07
C SER A 25 11.57 3.45 -7.27
N ARG A 26 11.06 4.56 -7.79
CA ARG A 26 9.63 4.70 -8.11
C ARG A 26 9.15 3.61 -9.07
N ALA A 27 9.95 3.26 -10.07
CA ALA A 27 9.63 2.23 -11.04
C ALA A 27 9.53 0.85 -10.38
N ASP A 28 10.50 0.48 -9.55
CA ASP A 28 10.49 -0.80 -8.84
C ASP A 28 9.35 -0.88 -7.82
N ALA A 29 9.06 0.22 -7.13
CA ALA A 29 7.95 0.31 -6.19
C ALA A 29 6.60 0.12 -6.88
N THR A 30 6.43 0.69 -8.07
CA THR A 30 5.22 0.52 -8.88
C THR A 30 5.04 -0.94 -9.27
N VAL A 31 6.09 -1.59 -9.79
CA VAL A 31 6.05 -3.02 -10.17
C VAL A 31 5.74 -3.93 -8.98
N GLU A 32 6.31 -3.64 -7.81
CA GLU A 32 6.07 -4.43 -6.60
C GLU A 32 4.64 -4.23 -6.08
N LEU A 33 4.11 -3.01 -6.13
CA LEU A 33 2.74 -2.71 -5.75
C LEU A 33 1.73 -3.42 -6.67
N ASP A 34 1.93 -3.38 -7.98
CA ASP A 34 1.07 -4.03 -8.98
C ASP A 34 1.00 -5.55 -8.75
N ARG A 35 2.13 -6.17 -8.37
CA ARG A 35 2.18 -7.61 -8.03
C ARG A 35 1.34 -7.92 -6.79
N ILE A 36 1.40 -7.07 -5.78
CA ILE A 36 0.62 -7.24 -4.55
C ILE A 36 -0.88 -7.07 -4.85
N GLU A 37 -1.24 -6.04 -5.63
CA GLU A 37 -2.61 -5.76 -6.06
C GLU A 37 -3.21 -6.95 -6.82
N HIS A 38 -2.52 -7.46 -7.85
CA HIS A 38 -2.96 -8.64 -8.60
C HIS A 38 -3.17 -9.86 -7.69
N ALA A 39 -2.24 -10.11 -6.75
CA ALA A 39 -2.36 -11.24 -5.84
C ALA A 39 -3.57 -11.12 -4.89
N VAL A 40 -3.96 -9.90 -4.54
CA VAL A 40 -5.14 -9.61 -3.70
C VAL A 40 -6.44 -9.74 -4.50
N GLU A 41 -6.44 -9.35 -5.78
CA GLU A 41 -7.60 -9.45 -6.67
C GLU A 41 -7.91 -10.88 -7.11
N GLU A 42 -6.88 -11.69 -7.39
CA GLU A 42 -7.04 -13.08 -7.83
C GLU A 42 -7.70 -13.96 -6.76
N VAL A 43 -7.54 -13.61 -5.47
CA VAL A 43 -8.07 -14.41 -4.38
C VAL A 43 -9.45 -13.92 -3.97
N SER A 44 -10.45 -14.78 -4.18
CA SER A 44 -11.78 -14.60 -3.62
C SER A 44 -11.71 -14.52 -2.09
N VAL A 45 -11.97 -13.32 -1.55
CA VAL A 45 -11.91 -13.05 -0.10
C VAL A 45 -13.20 -13.53 0.56
N PRO A 46 -13.13 -14.42 1.58
CA PRO A 46 -14.32 -14.82 2.34
C PRO A 46 -14.94 -13.62 3.07
N ALA A 47 -16.26 -13.60 3.24
CA ALA A 47 -16.97 -12.50 3.89
C ALA A 47 -16.39 -12.10 5.26
N ALA A 48 -15.92 -13.07 6.05
CA ALA A 48 -15.28 -12.82 7.34
C ALA A 48 -14.00 -11.95 7.28
N PHE A 49 -13.38 -11.83 6.10
CA PHE A 49 -12.18 -11.03 5.86
C PHE A 49 -12.46 -9.83 4.94
N ALA A 50 -13.71 -9.57 4.58
CA ALA A 50 -14.08 -8.48 3.67
C ALA A 50 -13.60 -7.12 4.20
N ALA A 51 -13.77 -6.86 5.49
CA ALA A 51 -13.28 -5.64 6.14
C ALA A 51 -11.75 -5.50 6.04
N SER A 52 -10.99 -6.55 6.38
CA SER A 52 -9.52 -6.54 6.28
C SER A 52 -9.03 -6.37 4.84
N ALA A 53 -9.69 -7.01 3.88
CA ALA A 53 -9.34 -6.86 2.47
C ALA A 53 -9.71 -5.49 1.91
N TYR A 54 -10.79 -4.88 2.40
CA TYR A 54 -11.13 -3.51 2.06
C TYR A 54 -10.05 -2.54 2.57
N THR A 55 -9.64 -2.65 3.83
CA THR A 55 -8.56 -1.83 4.38
C THR A 55 -7.24 -2.05 3.64
N LEU A 56 -6.93 -3.28 3.24
CA LEU A 56 -5.75 -3.58 2.42
C LEU A 56 -5.79 -2.88 1.06
N ARG A 57 -6.94 -2.89 0.38
CA ARG A 57 -7.13 -2.18 -0.90
C ARG A 57 -6.95 -0.68 -0.74
N LEU A 58 -7.55 -0.08 0.30
CA LEU A 58 -7.34 1.33 0.60
C LEU A 58 -5.86 1.69 0.83
N HIS A 59 -5.10 0.81 1.48
CA HIS A 59 -3.68 1.03 1.71
C HIS A 59 -2.88 0.96 0.39
N ILE A 60 -3.22 0.01 -0.50
CA ILE A 60 -2.62 -0.10 -1.84
C ILE A 60 -2.89 1.16 -2.66
N ASP A 61 -4.14 1.63 -2.71
CA ASP A 61 -4.54 2.86 -3.41
C ASP A 61 -3.82 4.11 -2.87
N PHE A 62 -3.61 4.16 -1.57
CA PHE A 62 -2.89 5.25 -0.92
C PHE A 62 -1.39 5.22 -1.29
N LEU A 63 -0.77 4.05 -1.23
CA LEU A 63 0.63 3.87 -1.56
C LEU A 63 0.89 4.14 -3.05
N ARG A 64 -0.03 3.74 -3.94
CA ARG A 64 0.04 4.05 -5.38
C ARG A 64 0.11 5.55 -5.60
N ARG A 65 -0.83 6.31 -5.02
CA ARG A 65 -0.83 7.77 -5.11
C ARG A 65 0.45 8.40 -4.57
N ARG A 66 1.00 7.88 -3.45
CA ARG A 66 2.28 8.36 -2.89
C ARG A 66 3.46 8.14 -3.84
N ILE A 67 3.54 6.95 -4.45
CA ILE A 67 4.56 6.60 -5.44
C ILE A 67 4.40 7.48 -6.68
N GLU A 68 3.17 7.71 -7.13
CA GLU A 68 2.87 8.46 -8.35
C GLU A 68 3.17 9.96 -8.22
N VAL A 69 2.72 10.58 -7.13
CA VAL A 69 2.86 12.02 -6.87
C VAL A 69 4.28 12.40 -6.44
N GLY A 70 5.11 11.42 -6.07
CA GLY A 70 6.50 11.67 -5.69
C GLY A 70 6.59 12.37 -4.33
N GLY A 71 6.27 11.65 -3.25
CA GLY A 71 6.70 12.06 -1.90
C GLY A 71 6.02 13.29 -1.31
N VAL A 72 4.84 13.71 -1.78
CA VAL A 72 4.03 14.67 -1.01
C VAL A 72 3.39 13.90 0.13
N ASP A 73 3.96 14.04 1.32
CA ASP A 73 3.37 13.58 2.56
C ASP A 73 2.09 14.40 2.81
N PRO A 74 0.87 13.81 2.73
CA PRO A 74 -0.36 14.55 3.00
C PRO A 74 -0.52 14.90 4.49
N GLY A 75 0.45 14.52 5.35
CA GLY A 75 0.55 14.90 6.75
C GLY A 75 1.69 15.88 7.06
N GLY A 76 2.34 16.47 6.05
CA GLY A 76 3.26 17.60 6.26
C GLY A 76 2.55 18.73 7.03
N PRO A 77 3.24 19.44 7.94
CA PRO A 77 2.59 20.31 8.90
C PRO A 77 1.69 21.30 8.16
N ILE A 78 0.40 21.29 8.50
CA ILE A 78 -0.50 22.40 8.22
C ILE A 78 0.18 23.63 8.80
N ALA A 79 0.81 24.41 7.92
CA ALA A 79 1.44 25.66 8.28
C ALA A 79 0.38 26.48 9.01
N ALA A 80 0.60 26.69 10.31
CA ALA A 80 -0.16 27.65 11.08
C ALA A 80 0.03 28.99 10.37
N GLY A 81 -1.04 29.44 9.72
CA GLY A 81 -1.09 30.73 9.07
C GLY A 81 -0.81 31.83 10.08
N ASP A 82 -0.03 32.79 9.61
CA ASP A 82 0.26 34.10 10.20
C ASP A 82 -1.02 34.85 10.62
#